data_AF-A0A957M9S0-F1
#
_entry.id   AF-A0A957M9S0-F1
#
_cell.length_a   1.000
_cell.length_b   1.000
_cell.length_c   1.000
_cell.angle_alpha   90.00
_cell.angle_beta   90.00
_cell.angle_gamma   90.00
#
_symmetry.space_group_name_H-M   'P 1'
#
loop_
_entity.id
_entity.type
_entity.pdbx_description
1 polymer ?
#
loop_
_entity_poly.entity_id
_entity_poly.type
_entity_poly.pdbx_seq_one_letter_code
_entity_poly.pdbx_strand_id
1 'polypeptide(L)' 'LVLGNEAKGMSVALKELCDYVVSIPLAGSMNSLNVSCAGSILLWEIFKNSAG' A
#
# COMPACT_ATOMS: atom_id res chain seq x y z
N LEU A 1 -9.24 -1.19 0.42
CA LEU A 1 -7.81 -0.80 0.50
C LEU A 1 -7.44 -0.67 1.96
N VAL A 2 -6.40 -1.37 2.40
CA VAL A 2 -5.91 -1.35 3.79
C VAL A 2 -4.45 -0.92 3.78
N LEU A 3 -4.05 0.01 4.66
CA LEU A 3 -2.69 0.50 4.78
C LEU A 3 -2.18 0.26 6.21
N GLY A 4 -0.89 -0.09 6.32
CA GLY A 4 -0.23 -0.31 7.60
C GLY A 4 0.08 0.98 8.35
N ASN A 5 0.48 0.85 9.61
CA ASN A 5 0.97 1.96 10.42
C ASN A 5 2.40 2.36 9.99
N GLU A 6 2.75 3.64 10.09
CA GLU A 6 4.07 4.16 9.69
C GLU A 6 5.24 3.55 10.47
N ALA A 7 5.05 3.23 11.75
CA ALA A 7 6.11 2.68 12.59
C ALA A 7 6.17 1.15 12.56
N LYS A 8 5.01 0.49 12.57
CA LYS A 8 4.91 -0.98 12.72
C LYS A 8 4.57 -1.71 11.42
N GLY A 9 4.29 -0.99 10.33
CA GLY A 9 3.79 -1.56 9.10
C GLY A 9 2.41 -2.21 9.28
N MET A 10 2.14 -3.23 8.46
CA MET A 10 0.89 -4.00 8.50
C MET A 10 1.06 -5.26 9.35
N SER A 11 0.20 -5.44 10.36
CA SER A 11 0.24 -6.63 11.22
C SER A 11 -0.14 -7.88 10.45
N VAL A 12 0.38 -9.05 10.88
CA VAL A 12 0.13 -10.34 10.23
C VAL A 12 -1.37 -10.64 10.13
N ALA A 13 -2.11 -10.45 11.24
CA ALA A 13 -3.57 -10.62 11.26
C ALA A 13 -4.27 -9.71 10.23
N LEU A 14 -3.81 -8.47 10.05
CA LEU A 14 -4.38 -7.57 9.03
C LEU A 14 -4.09 -8.08 7.60
N LYS A 15 -2.92 -8.69 7.38
CA LYS A 15 -2.57 -9.28 6.07
C LYS A 15 -3.46 -10.47 5.75
N GLU A 16 -3.75 -11.31 6.75
CA GLU A 16 -4.60 -12.50 6.59
C GLU A 16 -6.06 -12.16 6.29
N LEU A 17 -6.53 -10.97 6.69
CA LEU A 17 -7.86 -10.47 6.37
C LEU A 17 -7.97 -9.88 4.96
N CYS A 18 -6.85 -9.68 4.26
CA CYS A 18 -6.86 -9.11 2.91
C CYS A 18 -6.88 -10.21 1.85
N ASP A 19 -7.78 -10.08 0.87
CA ASP A 19 -7.83 -11.00 -0.27
C ASP A 19 -6.56 -10.94 -1.13
N TYR A 20 -5.98 -9.74 -1.23
CA TYR A 20 -4.76 -9.48 -1.97
C TYR A 20 -3.83 -8.55 -1.20
N VAL A 21 -2.53 -8.84 -1.28
CA VAL A 21 -1.47 -7.98 -0.75
C VAL A 21 -0.65 -7.46 -1.92
N VAL A 22 -0.56 -6.14 -2.05
CA VAL A 22 0.17 -5.45 -3.11
C VAL A 22 1.26 -4.56 -2.52
N SER A 23 2.32 -4.31 -3.28
CA SER A 23 3.46 -3.48 -2.88
C SER A 23 3.84 -2.50 -3.98
N ILE A 24 4.18 -1.26 -3.60
CA ILE A 24 4.76 -0.28 -4.53
C ILE A 24 6.26 -0.60 -4.66
N PRO A 25 6.78 -0.84 -5.87
CA PRO A 25 8.21 -1.05 -6.06
C PRO A 25 9.00 0.18 -5.62
N LEU A 26 10.02 -0.03 -4.79
CA LEU A 26 10.93 1.03 -4.35
C LEU A 26 12.28 0.85 -5.03
N ALA A 27 12.90 1.96 -5.43
CA ALA A 27 14.24 1.96 -6.00
C ALA A 27 15.27 2.44 -4.96
N GLY A 28 16.48 1.89 -5.03
CA GLY A 28 17.59 2.27 -4.16
C GLY A 28 17.49 1.73 -2.74
N SER A 29 17.98 2.50 -1.77
CA SER A 29 18.11 2.13 -0.36
C SER A 29 16.93 2.56 0.53
N MET A 30 15.81 2.96 -0.08
CA MET A 30 14.58 3.33 0.63
C MET A 30 13.84 2.07 1.10
N ASN A 31 13.54 2.01 2.41
CA ASN A 31 12.83 0.87 3.00
C ASN A 31 11.30 0.99 2.93
N SER A 32 10.76 2.21 2.87
CA SER A 32 9.31 2.46 2.83
C SER A 32 9.00 3.85 2.28
N LEU A 33 7.78 4.02 1.79
CA LEU A 33 7.16 5.33 1.57
C LEU A 33 6.41 5.77 2.82
N ASN A 34 6.12 7.07 2.90
CA ASN A 34 5.11 7.57 3.83
C ASN A 34 3.74 6.94 3.49
N VAL A 35 2.95 6.61 4.52
CA VAL A 35 1.66 5.93 4.36
C VAL A 35 0.67 6.76 3.53
N SER A 36 0.65 8.09 3.69
CA SER A 36 -0.20 8.97 2.89
C SER A 36 0.20 9.01 1.41
N CYS A 37 1.51 8.98 1.12
CA CYS A 37 2.02 8.90 -0.25
C CYS A 37 1.68 7.56 -0.90
N ALA A 38 1.91 6.45 -0.19
CA ALA A 38 1.55 5.12 -0.67
C ALA A 38 0.04 5.00 -0.93
N GLY A 39 -0.79 5.56 -0.02
CA GLY A 39 -2.24 5.61 -0.18
C GLY A 39 -2.67 6.40 -1.41
N SER A 40 -2.07 7.58 -1.63
CA SER A 40 -2.38 8.43 -2.79
C SER A 40 -2.08 7.72 -4.12
N ILE A 41 -0.93 7.03 -4.22
CA ILE A 41 -0.54 6.27 -5.41
C ILE A 41 -1.53 5.13 -5.67
N LEU A 42 -1.86 4.35 -4.64
CA LEU A 42 -2.77 3.21 -4.77
C LEU A 42 -4.20 3.64 -5.11
N LEU A 43 -4.69 4.74 -4.53
CA LEU A 43 -6.00 5.29 -4.85
C LEU A 43 -6.08 5.75 -6.32
N TRP A 44 -5.04 6.44 -6.81
CA TRP A 44 -4.98 6.84 -8.21
C TRP A 44 -4.95 5.64 -9.15
N GLU A 45 -4.18 4.59 -8.81
CA GLU A 45 -4.11 3.37 -9.61
C GLU A 45 -5.46 2.65 -9.65
N ILE A 46 -6.16 2.55 -8.51
CA ILE A 46 -7.52 2.00 -8.45
C ILE A 46 -8.47 2.81 -9.33
N PHE A 47 -8.45 4.14 -9.20
CA PHE A 47 -9.30 5.01 -10.01
C PHE A 47 -9.05 4.83 -11.50
N LYS A 48 -7.79 4.88 -11.93
CA LYS A 48 -7.37 4.69 -13.33
C LYS A 48 -7.81 3.33 -13.90
N ASN A 49 -7.68 2.25 -13.12
CA ASN A 49 -8.12 0.91 -13.55
C ASN A 49 -9.64 0.71 -13.47
N SER A 50 -10.36 1.55 -12.71
CA SER A 50 -11.82 1.52 -12.60
C SER A 50 -12.54 2.36 -13.66
N ALA A 51 -11.84 3.34 -14.25
CA ALA A 51 -12.40 4.26 -15.25
C ALA A 51 -12.35 3.70 -16.70
N GLY A 52 -12.37 2.37 -16.83
CA GLY A 52 -12.51 1.67 -18.10
C GLY A 52 -13.96 1.60 -18.58
#